data_AF-A0A2T4JG31-F1
#
_entry.id   AF-A0A2T4JG31-F1
#
_cell.length_a   1.000
_cell.length_b   1.000
_cell.length_c   1.000
_cell.angle_alpha   90.00
_cell.angle_beta   90.00
_cell.angle_gamma   90.00
#
_symmetry.space_group_name_H-M   'P 1'
#
loop_
_entity.id
_entity.type
_entity.pdbx_description
1 polymer ?
#
loop_
_entity_poly.entity_id
_entity_poly.type
_entity_poly.pdbx_seq_one_letter_code
_entity_poly.pdbx_strand_id
1 'polypeptide(L)'
;MSLFNDLDAHTSAAVKGVFAEPALLRPRVSKQYAERTADPDRPETITYGIFSAGPAQDDLRGQARGGQMSGMTKLSTAAAEFWIAKPQIDQLPWLPITGDVVVLTARSGQPSYAISRVTTSDLGDLTLILVQEDEIA
;
A
#
# COMPACT_ATOMS: atom_id res chain seq x y z
N MET A 1 -12.45 23.82 -14.22
CA MET A 1 -12.24 23.20 -12.91
C MET A 1 -13.60 23.12 -12.22
N SER A 2 -14.08 21.93 -11.89
CA SER A 2 -15.39 21.74 -11.24
C SER A 2 -15.27 22.01 -9.74
N LEU A 3 -16.25 22.69 -9.15
CA LEU A 3 -16.33 22.99 -7.72
C LEU A 3 -16.17 21.73 -6.84
N PHE A 4 -16.59 20.57 -7.34
CA PHE A 4 -16.41 19.28 -6.66
C PHE A 4 -14.95 18.81 -6.61
N ASN A 5 -14.14 19.11 -7.63
CA ASN A 5 -12.71 18.76 -7.63
C ASN A 5 -11.94 19.61 -6.64
N ASP A 6 -12.29 20.88 -6.51
CA ASP A 6 -11.64 21.80 -5.57
C ASP A 6 -11.98 21.42 -4.11
N LEU A 7 -13.22 21.00 -3.86
CA LEU A 7 -13.65 20.49 -2.55
C LEU A 7 -12.95 19.17 -2.19
N ASP A 8 -12.82 18.25 -3.15
CA ASP A 8 -12.10 16.99 -2.96
C ASP A 8 -10.63 17.23 -2.64
N ALA A 9 -9.96 18.11 -3.40
CA ALA A 9 -8.58 18.51 -3.15
C ALA A 9 -8.41 19.14 -1.76
N HIS A 10 -9.35 20.01 -1.35
CA HIS A 10 -9.31 20.65 -0.03
C HIS A 10 -9.51 19.63 1.11
N THR A 11 -10.44 18.69 0.95
CA THR A 11 -10.73 17.65 1.94
C THR A 11 -9.55 16.68 2.07
N SER A 12 -9.00 16.24 0.93
CA SER A 12 -7.80 15.40 0.86
C SER A 12 -6.61 16.08 1.55
N ALA A 13 -6.40 17.38 1.32
CA ALA A 13 -5.35 18.15 1.99
C ALA A 13 -5.56 18.21 3.53
N ALA A 14 -6.79 18.41 3.98
CA ALA A 14 -7.11 18.47 5.41
C ALA A 14 -6.88 17.11 6.11
N VAL A 15 -7.33 16.01 5.52
CA VAL A 15 -7.11 14.65 6.07
C VAL A 15 -5.61 14.32 6.12
N LYS A 16 -4.86 14.67 5.06
CA LYS A 16 -3.40 14.51 5.05
C LYS A 16 -2.72 15.27 6.17
N GLY A 17 -3.11 16.52 6.41
CA GLY A 17 -2.52 17.34 7.46
C GLY A 17 -2.62 16.73 8.87
N VAL A 18 -3.58 15.83 9.08
CA VAL A 18 -3.81 15.18 10.38
C VAL A 18 -3.27 13.75 10.44
N PHE A 19 -3.39 12.98 9.35
CA PHE A 19 -3.16 11.53 9.36
C PHE A 19 -2.03 11.04 8.46
N ALA A 20 -1.45 11.89 7.61
CA ALA A 20 -0.36 11.45 6.76
C ALA A 20 0.91 11.21 7.60
N GLU A 21 1.48 10.03 7.47
CA GLU A 21 2.77 9.68 8.05
C GLU A 21 3.85 9.51 6.97
N PRO A 22 5.12 9.81 7.29
CA PRO A 22 6.22 9.63 6.36
C PRO A 22 6.53 8.14 6.20
N ALA A 23 6.66 7.71 4.94
CA ALA A 23 7.09 6.38 4.58
C ALA A 23 8.24 6.44 3.57
N LEU A 24 9.22 5.55 3.72
CA LEU A 24 10.29 5.35 2.75
C LEU A 24 9.85 4.27 1.77
N LEU A 25 9.79 4.60 0.49
CA LEU A 25 9.59 3.63 -0.59
C LEU A 25 10.96 3.10 -1.02
N ARG A 26 11.12 1.78 -0.96
CA ARG A 26 12.32 1.04 -1.36
C ARG A 26 12.03 0.16 -2.58
N PRO A 27 12.41 0.61 -3.77
CA PRO A 27 12.27 -0.17 -4.99
C PRO A 27 13.04 -1.48 -4.96
N ARG A 28 12.43 -2.53 -5.51
CA ARG A 28 13.07 -3.83 -5.65
C ARG A 28 12.90 -4.38 -7.05
N VAL A 29 13.92 -5.07 -7.53
CA VAL A 29 13.85 -5.91 -8.73
C VAL A 29 13.58 -7.36 -8.33
N SER A 30 12.65 -8.01 -9.02
CA SER A 30 12.40 -9.43 -8.90
C SER A 30 12.85 -10.12 -10.19
N LYS A 31 13.94 -10.89 -10.14
CA LYS A 31 14.31 -11.83 -11.21
C LYS A 31 13.73 -13.20 -10.88
N GLN A 32 13.31 -13.96 -11.90
CA GLN A 32 12.86 -15.33 -11.70
C GLN A 32 13.97 -16.13 -10.99
N TYR A 33 13.65 -16.76 -9.86
CA TYR A 33 14.56 -17.56 -9.03
C TYR A 33 15.69 -16.80 -8.29
N ALA A 34 15.59 -15.49 -8.14
CA ALA A 34 16.51 -14.71 -7.31
C ALA A 34 15.79 -13.98 -6.18
N GLU A 35 16.50 -13.78 -5.07
CA GLU A 35 16.04 -12.95 -3.97
C GLU A 35 15.83 -11.50 -4.43
N ARG A 36 14.77 -10.84 -3.92
CA ARG A 36 14.45 -9.47 -4.31
C ARG A 36 15.60 -8.55 -3.87
N THR A 37 16.21 -7.87 -4.82
CA THR A 37 17.34 -6.97 -4.57
C THR A 37 16.91 -5.53 -4.81
N ALA A 38 17.60 -4.56 -4.21
CA ALA A 38 17.39 -3.13 -4.49
C ALA A 38 17.45 -2.85 -6.00
N ASP A 39 16.54 -1.99 -6.47
CA ASP A 39 16.50 -1.55 -7.86
C ASP A 39 17.46 -0.35 -8.07
N PRO A 40 18.52 -0.48 -8.88
CA PRO A 40 19.47 0.62 -9.09
C PRO A 40 18.88 1.76 -9.95
N ASP A 41 17.84 1.49 -10.74
CA ASP A 41 17.24 2.49 -11.64
C ASP A 41 16.16 3.34 -10.93
N ARG A 42 15.69 2.87 -9.78
CA ARG A 42 14.68 3.55 -8.95
C ARG A 42 15.25 3.78 -7.55
N PRO A 43 15.81 4.97 -7.25
CA PRO A 43 16.37 5.25 -5.93
C PRO A 43 15.27 5.33 -4.87
N GLU A 44 15.60 4.98 -3.63
CA GLU A 44 14.69 5.11 -2.49
C GLU A 44 14.19 6.56 -2.35
N THR A 45 12.92 6.74 -1.99
CA THR A 45 12.31 8.06 -1.86
C THR A 45 11.34 8.12 -0.69
N ILE A 46 11.29 9.27 -0.03
CA ILE A 46 10.32 9.52 1.05
C ILE A 46 9.02 10.02 0.43
N THR A 47 7.91 9.47 0.91
CA THR A 47 6.56 9.91 0.57
C THR A 47 5.72 10.07 1.83
N TYR A 48 4.55 10.68 1.69
CA TYR A 48 3.58 10.85 2.77
C TYR A 48 2.25 10.23 2.38
N GLY A 49 1.69 9.43 3.29
CA GLY A 49 0.44 8.74 3.05
C GLY A 49 -0.21 8.29 4.34
N ILE A 50 -1.42 7.79 4.22
CA ILE A 50 -2.22 7.33 5.36
C ILE A 50 -2.10 5.82 5.41
N PHE A 51 -1.55 5.30 6.50
CA PHE A 51 -1.55 3.87 6.76
C PHE A 51 -2.80 3.46 7.51
N SER A 52 -3.43 2.39 7.04
CA SER A 52 -4.55 1.74 7.70
C SER A 52 -4.22 0.26 7.88
N ALA A 53 -4.41 -0.27 9.08
CA ALA A 53 -4.33 -1.71 9.32
C ALA A 53 -5.60 -2.16 10.05
N GLY A 54 -6.30 -3.11 9.46
CA GLY A 54 -7.52 -3.71 10.03
C GLY A 54 -7.68 -5.16 9.59
N PRO A 55 -8.56 -5.93 10.24
CA PRO A 55 -8.89 -7.27 9.76
C PRO A 55 -9.51 -7.16 8.37
N ALA A 56 -8.82 -7.68 7.34
CA ALA A 56 -9.42 -7.75 6.01
C ALA A 56 -10.45 -8.86 6.01
N GLN A 57 -11.72 -8.49 5.88
CA GLN A 57 -12.75 -9.44 5.50
C GLN A 57 -12.82 -9.47 3.98
N ASP A 58 -11.93 -10.23 3.36
CA ASP A 58 -12.15 -10.62 1.97
C ASP A 58 -13.16 -11.79 1.99
N ASP A 59 -14.44 -11.47 1.77
CA ASP A 59 -15.50 -12.46 1.73
C ASP A 59 -15.32 -13.24 0.42
N LEU A 60 -14.66 -14.41 0.49
CA LEU A 60 -14.45 -15.34 -0.64
C LEU A 60 -15.78 -15.95 -1.12
N ARG A 61 -16.74 -15.13 -1.57
CA ARG A 61 -18.02 -15.57 -2.14
C ARG A 61 -17.94 -15.80 -3.65
N GLY A 62 -16.84 -16.41 -4.10
CA GLY A 62 -16.53 -16.54 -5.53
C GLY A 62 -16.62 -17.94 -6.13
N GLN A 63 -16.56 -19.04 -5.36
CA GLN A 63 -16.45 -20.40 -5.98
C GLN A 63 -17.05 -21.58 -5.19
N ALA A 64 -18.01 -21.38 -4.29
CA ALA A 64 -18.72 -22.51 -3.65
C ALA A 64 -20.11 -22.73 -4.24
N ARG A 65 -20.19 -23.13 -5.52
CA ARG A 65 -21.35 -23.88 -6.02
C ARG A 65 -21.00 -25.37 -5.99
N GLY A 66 -21.32 -26.01 -4.87
CA GLY A 66 -21.44 -27.46 -4.77
C GLY A 66 -20.55 -28.09 -3.70
N GLY A 67 -21.18 -28.60 -2.64
CA GLY A 67 -20.58 -29.50 -1.68
C GLY A 67 -20.27 -28.83 -0.34
N GLN A 68 -21.11 -29.12 0.66
CA GLN A 68 -20.85 -28.75 2.05
C GLN A 68 -19.53 -29.37 2.52
N MET A 69 -18.57 -28.53 2.89
CA MET A 69 -17.43 -28.94 3.72
C MET A 69 -17.26 -27.92 4.84
N SER A 70 -17.64 -28.35 6.04
CA SER A 70 -17.38 -27.66 7.30
C SER A 70 -15.87 -27.64 7.52
N GLY A 71 -15.28 -26.46 7.42
CA GLY A 71 -13.83 -26.25 7.51
C GLY A 71 -13.38 -25.01 6.76
N MET A 72 -14.13 -23.91 6.88
CA MET A 72 -13.71 -22.65 6.28
C MET A 72 -12.61 -22.07 7.17
N THR A 73 -11.34 -22.34 6.83
CA THR A 73 -10.20 -21.61 7.37
C THR A 73 -10.43 -20.13 7.07
N LYS A 74 -10.94 -19.38 8.06
CA LYS A 74 -11.02 -17.93 7.99
C LYS A 74 -9.58 -17.41 8.08
N LEU A 75 -8.93 -17.24 6.94
CA LEU A 75 -7.68 -16.51 6.86
C LEU A 75 -8.00 -15.02 7.11
N SER A 76 -7.98 -14.61 8.37
CA SER A 76 -8.01 -13.20 8.74
C SER A 76 -6.63 -12.62 8.44
N THR A 77 -6.35 -12.35 7.18
CA THR A 77 -5.18 -11.53 6.83
C THR A 77 -5.52 -10.11 7.25
N ALA A 78 -4.74 -9.51 8.15
CA ALA A 78 -4.82 -8.08 8.35
C ALA A 78 -4.29 -7.45 7.04
N ALA A 79 -5.16 -6.87 6.23
CA ALA A 79 -4.69 -6.09 5.09
C ALA A 79 -4.21 -4.78 5.67
N ALA A 80 -2.89 -4.58 5.62
CA ALA A 80 -2.33 -3.26 5.75
C ALA A 80 -2.51 -2.54 4.42
N GLU A 81 -2.89 -1.28 4.47
CA GLU A 81 -3.06 -0.43 3.30
C GLU A 81 -2.30 0.87 3.52
N PHE A 82 -1.74 1.41 2.45
CA PHE A 82 -1.12 2.72 2.46
C PHE A 82 -1.65 3.56 1.30
N TRP A 83 -2.37 4.61 1.65
CA TRP A 83 -3.00 5.51 0.69
C TRP A 83 -2.15 6.76 0.46
N ILE A 84 -1.87 7.05 -0.81
CA ILE A 84 -1.10 8.21 -1.25
C ILE A 84 -2.00 9.02 -2.17
N ALA A 85 -2.31 10.26 -1.82
CA ALA A 85 -3.16 11.06 -2.69
C ALA A 85 -2.39 11.72 -3.82
N LYS A 86 -3.10 12.01 -4.91
CA LYS A 86 -2.58 12.51 -6.18
C LYS A 86 -1.47 13.57 -6.10
N PRO A 87 -1.59 14.67 -5.32
CA PRO A 87 -0.53 15.68 -5.27
C PRO A 87 0.82 15.17 -4.75
N GLN A 88 0.81 14.09 -3.96
CA GLN A 88 2.03 13.44 -3.48
C GLN A 88 2.59 12.48 -4.53
N ILE A 89 1.71 11.80 -5.27
CA ILE A 89 2.10 10.94 -6.40
C ILE A 89 2.79 11.75 -7.49
N ASP A 90 2.25 12.93 -7.80
CA ASP A 90 2.82 13.84 -8.80
C ASP A 90 4.24 14.33 -8.42
N GLN A 91 4.67 14.17 -7.16
CA GLN A 91 6.03 14.47 -6.68
C GLN A 91 6.97 13.26 -6.68
N LEU A 92 6.45 12.05 -6.93
CA LEU A 92 7.28 10.85 -6.94
C LEU A 92 8.09 10.77 -8.24
N PRO A 93 9.40 10.48 -8.17
CA PRO A 93 10.24 10.33 -9.36
C PRO A 93 9.89 9.09 -10.19
N TRP A 94 9.23 8.11 -9.57
CA TRP A 94 8.76 6.86 -10.16
C TRP A 94 7.54 6.37 -9.38
N LEU A 95 6.70 5.55 -10.01
CA LEU A 95 5.54 4.96 -9.34
C LEU A 95 5.90 3.63 -8.68
N PRO A 96 5.45 3.37 -7.45
CA PRO A 96 5.70 2.09 -6.78
C PRO A 96 4.97 0.95 -7.50
N ILE A 97 5.59 -0.22 -7.49
CA ILE A 97 5.06 -1.44 -8.11
C ILE A 97 4.95 -2.57 -7.10
N THR A 98 4.22 -3.63 -7.45
CA THR A 98 4.19 -4.87 -6.67
C THR A 98 5.61 -5.41 -6.47
N GLY A 99 5.96 -5.71 -5.22
CA GLY A 99 7.25 -6.24 -4.81
C GLY A 99 8.21 -5.20 -4.21
N ASP A 100 7.97 -3.90 -4.43
CA ASP A 100 8.67 -2.84 -3.71
C ASP A 100 8.27 -2.87 -2.22
N VAL A 101 9.03 -2.15 -1.38
CA VAL A 101 8.78 -2.08 0.06
C VAL A 101 8.44 -0.68 0.53
N VAL A 102 7.51 -0.61 1.47
CA VAL A 102 7.14 0.59 2.23
C VAL A 102 7.66 0.42 3.66
N VAL A 103 8.46 1.37 4.13
CA VAL A 103 8.94 1.40 5.52
C VAL A 103 8.29 2.58 6.24
N LEU A 104 7.57 2.31 7.33
CA LEU A 104 6.92 3.35 8.13
C LEU A 104 7.94 3.98 9.09
N THR A 105 8.68 4.97 8.59
CA THR A 105 9.84 5.57 9.28
C THR A 105 9.49 6.30 10.59
N ALA A 106 8.25 6.79 10.74
CA ALA A 106 7.81 7.47 11.96
C ALA A 106 7.44 6.49 13.10
N ARG A 107 7.33 5.19 12.83
CA ARG A 107 6.93 4.20 13.83
C ARG A 107 8.14 3.53 14.46
N SER A 108 8.01 3.18 15.74
CA SER A 108 9.04 2.41 16.46
C SER A 108 9.32 1.09 15.75
N GLY A 109 10.60 0.74 15.59
CA GLY A 109 11.03 -0.46 14.86
C GLY A 109 10.92 -0.34 13.34
N GLN A 110 10.44 0.78 12.80
CA GLN A 110 10.36 1.06 11.37
C GLN A 110 9.81 -0.13 10.56
N PRO A 111 8.57 -0.57 10.85
CA PRO A 111 8.02 -1.78 10.26
C PRO A 111 8.02 -1.68 8.73
N SER A 112 8.50 -2.75 8.10
CA SER A 112 8.62 -2.88 6.65
C SER A 112 7.49 -3.72 6.10
N TYR A 113 6.93 -3.28 4.98
CA TYR A 113 5.84 -3.97 4.30
C TYR A 113 6.15 -4.12 2.82
N ALA A 114 5.97 -5.33 2.28
CA ALA A 114 5.99 -5.56 0.85
C ALA A 114 4.67 -5.12 0.20
N ILE A 115 4.75 -4.43 -0.93
CA ILE A 115 3.59 -4.10 -1.75
C ILE A 115 3.15 -5.37 -2.47
N SER A 116 2.00 -5.92 -2.08
CA SER A 116 1.41 -7.07 -2.76
C SER A 116 0.62 -6.65 -3.99
N ARG A 117 -0.06 -5.49 -3.91
CA ARG A 117 -0.87 -4.95 -5.01
C ARG A 117 -0.87 -3.42 -4.98
N VAL A 118 -0.95 -2.85 -6.17
CA VAL A 118 -1.13 -1.42 -6.39
C VAL A 118 -2.50 -1.19 -7.03
N THR A 119 -3.30 -0.28 -6.48
CA THR A 119 -4.62 0.09 -7.00
C THR A 119 -4.68 1.61 -7.19
N THR A 120 -5.07 2.06 -8.37
CA THR A 120 -5.30 3.47 -8.68
C THR A 120 -6.78 3.81 -8.57
N SER A 121 -7.13 4.94 -7.95
CA SER A 121 -8.50 5.46 -7.98
C SER A 121 -8.76 6.27 -9.26
N ASP A 122 -10.03 6.49 -9.60
CA ASP A 122 -10.41 7.35 -10.73
C ASP A 122 -10.00 8.82 -10.53
N LEU A 123 -9.79 9.24 -9.28
CA LEU A 123 -9.29 10.57 -8.89
C LEU A 123 -7.76 10.67 -8.94
N GLY A 124 -7.08 9.57 -9.27
CA GLY A 124 -5.63 9.52 -9.45
C GLY A 124 -4.85 9.34 -8.14
N ASP A 125 -5.52 8.93 -7.06
CA ASP A 125 -4.85 8.48 -5.84
C ASP A 125 -4.37 7.04 -5.99
N LEU A 126 -3.46 6.63 -5.11
CA LEU A 126 -2.84 5.32 -5.11
C LEU A 126 -3.08 4.65 -3.76
N THR A 127 -3.67 3.46 -3.79
CA THR A 127 -3.77 2.57 -2.63
C THR A 127 -2.80 1.41 -2.83
N LEU A 128 -1.85 1.29 -1.92
CA LEU A 128 -0.92 0.16 -1.84
C LEU A 128 -1.49 -0.86 -0.85
N ILE A 129 -1.68 -2.10 -1.31
CA ILE A 129 -2.02 -3.22 -0.44
C ILE A 129 -0.71 -3.84 0.04
N LEU A 130 -0.59 -4.01 1.35
CA LEU A 130 0.66 -4.30 2.03
C LEU A 130 0.60 -5.63 2.76
N VAL A 131 1.74 -6.32 2.76
CA VAL A 131 1.98 -7.51 3.58
C VAL A 131 3.20 -7.23 4.45
N GLN A 132 3.07 -7.43 5.76
CA GLN A 132 4.17 -7.19 6.70
C GLN A 132 5.33 -8.15 6.40
N GLU A 133 6.53 -7.61 6.28
CA GLU A 133 7.75 -8.42 6.29
C GLU A 133 8.17 -8.58 7.75
N ASP A 134 8.23 -9.82 8.24
CA ASP A 134 8.87 -10.11 9.51
C ASP A 134 10.39 -9.91 9.34
N GLU A 135 11.02 -9.16 10.25
CA GLU A 135 12.47 -9.21 10.38
C GLU A 135 12.85 -10.64 10.78
N ILE A 136 13.43 -11.39 9.85
CA ILE A 136 14.19 -12.59 10.21
C ILE A 136 15.40 -12.07 10.98
N ALA A 137 15.34 -12.22 12.31
CA ALA A 137 16.42 -11.91 13.24
C ALA A 137 17.68 -12.75 12.96
#